data_AF-A0A820KV25-F1
#
_entry.id   AF-A0A820KV25-F1
#
_cell.length_a   1.000
_cell.length_b   1.000
_cell.length_c   1.000
_cell.angle_alpha   90.00
_cell.angle_beta   90.00
_cell.angle_gamma   90.00
#
_symmetry.space_group_name_H-M   'P 1'
#
loop_
_entity.id
_entity.type
_entity.pdbx_description
1 polymer ?
#
loop_
_entity_poly.entity_id
_entity_poly.type
_entity_poly.pdbx_seq_one_letter_code
_entity_poly.pdbx_strand_id
1 'polypeptide(L)'
;LIGALLTFIQDQGLFSFISGALKIKECHDTFIKLSKQNDPSKFSSTLSYEHFDSGVRMGNGAFNLMISNLPQRIIRYLEFVGFSGDRELGLTELDKSANSKGLRATFSALTLLSYHTFVTPIFGNSDGDLEMCHTLVERFLKQYPD
;
A
#
# COMPACT_ATOMS: atom_id res chain seq x y z
N LEU A 1 0.47 -37.06 4.12
CA LEU A 1 0.69 -35.64 4.47
C LEU A 1 2.16 -35.21 4.33
N ILE A 2 3.10 -35.85 5.02
CA ILE A 2 4.53 -35.48 5.00
C ILE A 2 5.15 -35.60 3.59
N GLY A 3 4.81 -36.66 2.83
CA GLY A 3 5.27 -36.81 1.44
C GLY A 3 4.79 -35.70 0.51
N ALA A 4 3.53 -35.26 0.64
CA ALA A 4 2.99 -34.15 -0.14
C ALA A 4 3.61 -32.79 0.26
N LEU A 5 3.92 -32.59 1.55
CA LEU A 5 4.68 -31.44 2.04
C LEU A 5 6.12 -31.42 1.52
N LEU A 6 6.78 -32.58 1.42
CA LEU A 6 8.12 -32.71 0.84
C LEU A 6 8.12 -32.42 -0.67
N THR A 7 7.15 -32.93 -1.42
CA THR A 7 6.98 -32.61 -2.84
C THR A 7 6.64 -31.13 -3.05
N PHE A 8 5.87 -30.53 -2.14
CA PHE A 8 5.56 -29.10 -2.13
C PHE A 8 6.79 -28.23 -1.85
N ILE A 9 7.64 -28.61 -0.88
CA ILE A 9 8.89 -27.90 -0.57
C ILE A 9 9.94 -28.07 -1.69
N GLN A 10 9.90 -29.19 -2.42
CA GLN A 10 10.78 -29.45 -3.57
C GLN A 10 10.39 -28.69 -4.83
N ASP A 11 9.17 -28.12 -4.91
CA ASP A 11 8.79 -27.26 -6.01
C ASP A 11 9.47 -25.89 -5.88
N GLN A 12 10.53 -25.68 -6.66
CA GLN A 12 11.31 -24.44 -6.65
C GLN A 12 10.46 -23.20 -6.97
N GLY A 13 9.37 -23.34 -7.74
CA GLY A 13 8.45 -22.24 -8.06
C GLY A 13 7.67 -21.76 -6.84
N LEU A 14 7.19 -22.69 -6.02
CA LEU A 14 6.43 -22.36 -4.80
C LEU A 14 7.34 -21.84 -3.68
N PHE A 15 8.53 -22.42 -3.51
CA PHE A 15 9.49 -21.94 -2.52
C PHE A 15 9.94 -20.51 -2.82
N SER A 16 10.27 -20.21 -4.09
CA SER A 16 10.66 -18.85 -4.51
C SER A 16 9.52 -17.85 -4.34
N PHE A 17 8.27 -18.26 -4.63
CA PHE A 17 7.08 -17.45 -4.38
C PHE A 17 6.88 -17.14 -2.88
N ILE A 18 6.94 -18.15 -2.01
CA ILE A 18 6.78 -17.98 -0.55
C ILE A 18 7.92 -17.11 0.01
N SER A 19 9.17 -17.35 -0.42
CA SER A 19 10.30 -16.53 -0.01
C SER A 19 10.14 -15.07 -0.46
N GLY A 20 9.64 -14.84 -1.68
CA GLY A 20 9.28 -13.50 -2.16
C GLY A 20 8.19 -12.86 -1.31
N ALA A 21 7.11 -13.59 -1.01
CA ALA A 21 6.03 -13.13 -0.16
C ALA A 21 6.50 -12.76 1.26
N LEU A 22 7.41 -13.55 1.84
CA LEU A 22 8.00 -13.25 3.15
C LEU A 22 8.80 -11.94 3.15
N LYS A 23 9.56 -11.66 2.10
CA LYS A 23 10.30 -10.39 1.95
C LYS A 23 9.34 -9.20 1.83
N ILE A 24 8.27 -9.35 1.05
CA ILE A 24 7.22 -8.33 0.92
C ILE A 24 6.57 -8.07 2.28
N LYS A 25 6.25 -9.14 3.03
CA LYS A 25 5.70 -9.06 4.38
C LYS A 25 6.64 -8.31 5.34
N GLU A 26 7.93 -8.63 5.34
CA GLU A 26 8.91 -7.96 6.22
C GLU A 26 8.99 -6.45 5.96
N CYS A 27 8.91 -6.06 4.68
CA CYS A 27 8.83 -4.66 4.30
C CYS A 27 7.55 -4.00 4.82
N HIS A 28 6.39 -4.62 4.61
CA HIS A 28 5.11 -4.10 5.12
C HIS A 28 5.08 -4.01 6.65
N ASP A 29 5.56 -5.03 7.37
CA ASP A 29 5.64 -5.03 8.82
C ASP A 29 6.51 -3.88 9.34
N THR A 30 7.55 -3.51 8.60
CA THR A 30 8.38 -2.35 8.91
C THR A 30 7.56 -1.06 8.82
N PHE A 31 6.76 -0.87 7.76
CA PHE A 31 5.85 0.29 7.66
C PHE A 31 4.84 0.35 8.80
N ILE A 32 4.23 -0.78 9.17
CA ILE A 32 3.31 -0.84 10.33
C ILE A 32 4.02 -0.45 11.62
N LYS A 33 5.24 -0.98 11.86
CA LYS A 33 6.04 -0.66 13.05
C LYS A 33 6.36 0.83 13.10
N LEU A 34 6.80 1.41 11.99
CA LEU A 34 7.11 2.83 11.89
C LEU A 34 5.88 3.70 12.13
N SER A 35 4.71 3.30 11.62
CA SER A 35 3.44 4.01 11.88
C SER A 35 3.06 4.01 13.36
N LYS A 36 3.21 2.86 14.05
CA LYS A 36 2.92 2.73 15.48
C LYS A 36 3.90 3.48 16.39
N GLN A 37 5.16 3.57 15.97
CA GLN A 37 6.23 4.22 16.73
C GLN A 37 6.45 5.68 16.30
N ASN A 38 5.55 6.22 15.47
CA ASN A 38 5.70 7.55 14.91
C ASN A 38 5.51 8.61 15.99
N ASP A 39 6.63 9.21 16.41
CA ASP A 39 6.69 10.19 17.48
C ASP A 39 7.35 11.48 16.96
N PRO A 40 6.60 12.60 16.87
CA PRO A 40 7.13 13.88 16.39
C PRO A 40 8.35 14.36 17.18
N SER A 41 8.46 14.01 18.47
CA SER A 41 9.56 14.48 19.33
C SER A 41 10.93 13.93 18.95
N LYS A 42 10.96 12.84 18.16
CA LYS A 42 12.20 12.21 17.70
C LYS A 42 12.80 12.88 16.47
N PHE A 43 12.15 13.89 15.91
CA PHE A 43 12.57 14.56 14.68
C PHE A 43 13.20 15.93 14.96
N SER A 44 14.25 16.26 14.22
CA SER A 44 14.95 17.54 14.33
C SER A 44 14.14 18.74 13.84
N SER A 45 13.13 18.52 13.01
CA SER A 45 12.25 19.56 12.48
C SER A 45 10.86 19.00 12.15
N THR A 46 9.86 19.88 12.17
CA THR A 46 8.49 19.57 11.74
C THR A 46 8.46 19.08 10.29
N LEU A 47 9.28 19.67 9.41
CA LEU A 47 9.37 19.27 8.01
C LEU A 47 9.88 17.83 7.86
N SER A 48 10.91 17.46 8.64
CA SER A 48 11.45 16.09 8.64
C SER A 48 10.39 15.08 9.10
N TYR A 49 9.62 15.44 10.13
CA TYR A 49 8.51 14.63 10.62
C TYR A 49 7.41 14.48 9.56
N GLU A 50 6.94 15.58 8.96
CA GLU A 50 5.88 15.57 7.93
C GLU A 50 6.28 14.70 6.74
N HIS A 51 7.52 14.81 6.27
CA HIS A 51 8.01 13.93 5.20
C HIS A 51 8.03 12.47 5.63
N PHE A 52 8.54 12.16 6.83
CA PHE A 52 8.58 10.79 7.34
C PHE A 52 7.17 10.20 7.48
N ASP A 53 6.25 10.89 8.15
CA ASP A 53 4.86 10.46 8.35
C ASP A 53 4.20 10.22 6.99
N SER A 54 4.28 11.18 6.07
CA SER A 54 3.79 11.05 4.69
C SER A 54 4.34 9.79 3.99
N GLY A 55 5.64 9.52 4.11
CA GLY A 55 6.24 8.33 3.51
C GLY A 55 5.77 7.02 4.14
N VAL A 56 5.61 7.00 5.45
CA VAL A 56 5.09 5.83 6.16
C VAL A 56 3.64 5.55 5.75
N ARG A 57 2.80 6.60 5.69
CA ARG A 57 1.40 6.50 5.24
C ARG A 57 1.29 6.06 3.79
N MET A 58 2.09 6.66 2.89
CA MET A 58 2.14 6.27 1.48
C MET A 58 2.48 4.80 1.32
N GLY A 59 3.54 4.33 1.98
CA GLY A 59 3.97 2.92 1.90
C GLY A 59 2.93 1.97 2.48
N ASN A 60 2.43 2.27 3.69
CA ASN A 60 1.41 1.45 4.33
C ASN A 60 0.13 1.37 3.48
N GLY A 61 -0.30 2.51 2.93
CA GLY A 61 -1.46 2.60 2.07
C GLY A 61 -1.30 1.81 0.76
N ALA A 62 -0.15 1.96 0.10
CA ALA A 62 0.16 1.26 -1.15
C ALA A 62 0.23 -0.26 -0.97
N PHE A 63 0.88 -0.76 0.10
CA PHE A 63 0.91 -2.20 0.38
C PHE A 63 -0.50 -2.76 0.60
N ASN A 64 -1.28 -2.14 1.48
CA ASN A 64 -2.63 -2.56 1.78
C ASN A 64 -3.51 -2.63 0.53
N LEU A 65 -3.43 -1.60 -0.33
CA LEU A 65 -4.16 -1.56 -1.60
C LEU A 65 -3.69 -2.65 -2.56
N MET A 66 -2.37 -2.78 -2.76
CA MET A 66 -1.77 -3.79 -3.65
C MET A 66 -2.21 -5.20 -3.28
N ILE A 67 -2.14 -5.57 -1.99
CA ILE A 67 -2.49 -6.90 -1.53
C ILE A 67 -4.00 -7.13 -1.65
N SER A 68 -4.82 -6.13 -1.30
CA SER A 68 -6.27 -6.24 -1.35
C SER A 68 -6.80 -6.49 -2.77
N ASN A 69 -6.01 -6.13 -3.79
CA ASN A 69 -6.33 -6.28 -5.20
C ASN A 69 -5.81 -7.60 -5.80
N LEU A 70 -5.05 -8.39 -5.06
CA LEU A 70 -4.61 -9.70 -5.52
C LEU A 70 -5.82 -10.66 -5.63
N PRO A 71 -5.81 -11.59 -6.60
CA PRO A 71 -6.81 -12.65 -6.66
C PRO A 71 -6.93 -13.41 -5.34
N GLN A 72 -8.15 -13.79 -4.96
CA GLN A 72 -8.47 -14.43 -3.67
C GLN A 72 -7.72 -15.75 -3.41
N ARG A 73 -7.18 -16.39 -4.45
CA ARG A 73 -6.28 -17.54 -4.31
C ARG A 73 -4.93 -17.13 -3.71
N ILE A 74 -4.37 -16.01 -4.17
CA ILE A 74 -3.08 -15.47 -3.71
C ILE A 74 -3.21 -14.95 -2.28
N ILE A 75 -4.28 -14.20 -1.98
CA ILE A 75 -4.53 -13.67 -0.63
C ILE A 75 -4.51 -14.80 0.42
N ARG A 76 -5.18 -15.93 0.15
CA ARG A 76 -5.19 -17.09 1.07
C ARG A 76 -3.79 -17.64 1.37
N TYR A 77 -2.89 -17.64 0.38
CA TYR A 77 -1.49 -18.05 0.61
C TYR A 77 -0.72 -17.02 1.45
N LEU A 78 -0.95 -15.73 1.24
CA LEU A 78 -0.32 -14.66 2.03
C LEU A 78 -0.83 -14.63 3.47
N GLU A 79 -2.13 -14.84 3.69
CA GLU A 79 -2.76 -14.90 5.00
C GLU A 79 -2.20 -16.05 5.85
N PHE A 80 -1.92 -17.20 5.21
CA PHE A 80 -1.25 -18.32 5.89
C PHE A 80 0.15 -17.95 6.42
N VAL A 81 0.84 -17.03 5.74
CA VAL A 81 2.14 -16.48 6.15
C VAL A 81 1.99 -15.32 7.14
N GLY A 82 0.76 -14.97 7.52
CA GLY A 82 0.43 -13.91 8.48
C GLY A 82 0.42 -12.50 7.86
N PHE A 83 0.14 -12.39 6.56
CA PHE A 83 0.12 -11.13 5.83
C PHE A 83 -1.20 -10.95 5.09
N SER A 84 -1.88 -9.85 5.35
CA SER A 84 -3.13 -9.46 4.68
C SER A 84 -3.09 -7.97 4.32
N GLY A 85 -3.96 -7.57 3.40
CA GLY A 85 -4.16 -6.17 3.05
C GLY A 85 -5.60 -5.75 3.27
N ASP A 86 -5.78 -4.51 3.70
CA ASP A 86 -7.06 -3.85 3.94
C ASP A 86 -7.23 -2.69 2.97
N ARG A 87 -8.20 -2.81 2.05
CA ARG A 87 -8.46 -1.79 1.02
C ARG A 87 -8.82 -0.43 1.62
N GLU A 88 -9.70 -0.39 2.61
CA GLU A 88 -10.20 0.88 3.17
C GLU A 88 -9.10 1.59 3.94
N LEU A 89 -8.31 0.84 4.71
CA LEU A 89 -7.10 1.36 5.34
C LEU A 89 -6.12 1.88 4.29
N GLY A 90 -5.95 1.12 3.20
CA GLY A 90 -5.11 1.47 2.06
C GLY A 90 -5.44 2.84 1.47
N LEU A 91 -6.71 3.03 1.11
CA LEU A 91 -7.24 4.29 0.56
C LEU A 91 -7.13 5.44 1.56
N THR A 92 -7.45 5.19 2.82
CA THR A 92 -7.41 6.20 3.89
C THR A 92 -5.99 6.72 4.15
N GLU A 93 -4.99 5.84 4.23
CA GLU A 93 -3.61 6.26 4.47
C GLU A 93 -3.00 6.95 3.25
N LEU A 94 -3.36 6.53 2.03
CA LEU A 94 -2.97 7.23 0.81
C LEU A 94 -3.57 8.64 0.73
N ASP A 95 -4.85 8.85 1.10
CA ASP A 95 -5.44 10.20 1.08
C ASP A 95 -4.83 11.10 2.17
N LYS A 96 -4.58 10.57 3.38
CA LYS A 96 -3.83 11.31 4.41
C LYS A 96 -2.44 11.71 3.92
N SER A 97 -1.74 10.81 3.24
CA SER A 97 -0.45 11.11 2.62
C SER A 97 -0.57 12.11 1.47
N ALA A 98 -1.60 12.03 0.62
CA ALA A 98 -1.84 12.98 -0.46
C ALA A 98 -2.16 14.39 0.04
N ASN A 99 -2.70 14.52 1.26
CA ASN A 99 -2.90 15.80 1.95
C ASN A 99 -1.63 16.41 2.55
N SER A 100 -0.51 15.68 2.53
CA SER A 100 0.78 16.19 3.02
C SER A 100 1.50 17.03 1.96
N LYS A 101 2.72 17.50 2.26
CA LYS A 101 3.54 18.30 1.34
C LYS A 101 4.68 17.49 0.72
N GLY A 102 5.06 17.88 -0.49
CA GLY A 102 6.21 17.34 -1.20
C GLY A 102 5.90 16.10 -2.05
N LEU A 103 6.97 15.49 -2.56
CA LEU A 103 6.90 14.47 -3.62
C LEU A 103 6.05 13.24 -3.26
N ARG A 104 6.05 12.83 -1.99
CA ARG A 104 5.31 11.64 -1.51
C ARG A 104 3.80 11.87 -1.54
N ALA A 105 3.35 13.11 -1.32
CA ALA A 105 1.96 13.48 -1.50
C ALA A 105 1.52 13.30 -2.96
N THR A 106 2.34 13.76 -3.90
CA THR A 106 2.10 13.60 -5.35
C THR A 106 2.05 12.12 -5.74
N PHE A 107 2.99 11.29 -5.28
CA PHE A 107 2.93 9.84 -5.55
C PHE A 107 1.70 9.17 -4.95
N SER A 108 1.27 9.59 -3.75
CA SER A 108 0.06 9.07 -3.11
C SER A 108 -1.18 9.43 -3.93
N ALA A 109 -1.26 10.67 -4.40
CA ALA A 109 -2.32 11.15 -5.28
C ALA A 109 -2.34 10.38 -6.62
N LEU A 110 -1.19 10.23 -7.27
CA LEU A 110 -1.07 9.43 -8.50
C LEU A 110 -1.48 7.98 -8.28
N THR A 111 -1.17 7.41 -7.11
CA THR A 111 -1.59 6.04 -6.76
C THR A 111 -3.10 5.94 -6.62
N LEU A 112 -3.75 6.90 -5.94
CA LEU A 112 -5.21 6.97 -5.81
C LEU A 112 -5.91 7.14 -7.16
N LEU A 113 -5.43 8.07 -7.98
CA LEU A 113 -5.95 8.29 -9.34
C LEU A 113 -5.80 7.03 -10.18
N SER A 114 -4.62 6.41 -10.14
CA SER A 114 -4.37 5.17 -10.88
C SER A 114 -5.26 4.04 -10.41
N TYR A 115 -5.50 3.95 -9.10
CA TYR A 115 -6.35 2.93 -8.51
C TYR A 115 -7.79 3.04 -9.01
N HIS A 116 -8.39 4.22 -8.95
CA HIS A 116 -9.78 4.44 -9.33
C HIS A 116 -9.99 4.53 -10.86
N THR A 117 -8.96 4.88 -11.64
CA THR A 117 -9.09 5.06 -13.09
C THR A 117 -8.64 3.83 -13.90
N PHE A 118 -7.61 3.10 -13.43
CA PHE A 118 -7.05 1.96 -14.15
C PHE A 118 -7.24 0.63 -13.41
N VAL A 119 -6.90 0.56 -12.12
CA VAL A 119 -6.87 -0.71 -11.39
C VAL A 119 -8.28 -1.27 -11.16
N THR A 120 -9.24 -0.44 -10.77
CA THR A 120 -10.62 -0.91 -10.52
C THR A 120 -11.26 -1.51 -11.77
N PRO A 121 -11.21 -0.86 -12.96
CA PRO A 121 -11.72 -1.43 -14.20
C PRO A 121 -11.01 -2.71 -14.63
N ILE A 122 -9.67 -2.78 -14.52
CA ILE A 122 -8.90 -3.96 -14.96
C ILE A 122 -9.23 -5.19 -14.13
N PHE A 123 -9.38 -5.02 -12.82
CA PHE A 123 -9.61 -6.14 -11.91
C PHE A 123 -11.10 -6.43 -11.67
N GLY A 124 -12.01 -5.58 -12.16
CA GLY A 124 -13.46 -5.72 -11.96
C GLY A 124 -13.90 -5.64 -10.50
N ASN A 125 -13.09 -5.01 -9.64
CA ASN A 125 -13.23 -5.08 -8.18
C ASN A 125 -14.20 -4.04 -7.58
N SER A 126 -14.57 -2.99 -8.33
CA SER A 126 -15.66 -2.03 -8.05
C SER A 126 -15.73 -1.00 -9.17
N ASP A 127 -16.79 -0.19 -9.19
CA ASP A 127 -16.75 1.10 -9.88
C ASP A 127 -15.72 1.99 -9.17
N GLY A 128 -14.84 2.64 -9.94
CA GLY A 128 -13.89 3.61 -9.40
C GLY A 128 -14.60 4.85 -8.85
N ASP A 129 -13.95 5.58 -7.93
CA ASP A 129 -14.49 6.82 -7.38
C ASP A 129 -13.98 8.02 -8.18
N LEU A 130 -14.70 8.35 -9.26
CA LEU A 130 -14.33 9.44 -10.16
C LEU A 130 -14.53 10.82 -9.52
N GLU A 131 -15.49 10.96 -8.60
CA GLU A 131 -15.72 12.20 -7.83
C GLU A 131 -14.54 12.50 -6.91
N MET A 132 -14.02 11.48 -6.22
CA MET A 132 -12.81 11.62 -5.42
C MET A 132 -11.60 11.96 -6.30
N CYS A 133 -11.47 11.34 -7.48
CA CYS A 133 -10.42 11.68 -8.43
C CYS A 133 -10.50 13.14 -8.88
N HIS A 134 -11.69 13.63 -9.22
CA HIS A 134 -11.89 15.02 -9.61
C HIS A 134 -11.51 15.98 -8.48
N THR A 135 -11.99 15.72 -7.26
CA THR A 135 -11.67 16.49 -6.07
C THR A 135 -10.16 16.51 -5.78
N LEU A 136 -9.50 15.36 -5.92
CA LEU A 136 -8.06 15.21 -5.74
C LEU A 136 -7.29 16.02 -6.79
N VAL A 137 -7.68 15.96 -8.07
CA VAL A 137 -7.05 16.76 -9.14
C VAL A 137 -7.23 18.25 -8.89
N GLU A 138 -8.44 18.72 -8.60
CA GLU A 138 -8.69 20.14 -8.30
C GLU A 138 -7.85 20.65 -7.13
N ARG A 139 -7.70 19.84 -6.08
CA ARG A 139 -6.85 20.14 -4.92
C ARG A 139 -5.39 20.30 -5.34
N PHE A 140 -4.86 19.39 -6.16
CA PHE A 140 -3.47 19.47 -6.63
C PHE A 140 -3.25 20.64 -7.60
N LEU A 141 -4.21 20.94 -8.48
CA LEU A 141 -4.15 22.12 -9.36
C LEU A 141 -4.15 23.43 -8.56
N LYS A 142 -4.94 23.52 -7.47
CA LYS A 142 -4.90 24.68 -6.56
C LYS A 142 -3.56 24.81 -5.83
N GLN A 143 -2.92 23.68 -5.51
CA GLN A 143 -1.65 23.66 -4.78
C GLN A 143 -0.44 23.98 -5.69
N TYR A 144 -0.53 23.64 -6.98
CA TYR A 144 0.48 23.91 -8.01
C TYR A 144 -0.20 24.59 -9.22
N PRO A 145 -0.54 25.89 -9.12
CA PRO A 145 -1.34 26.57 -10.14
C PRO A 145 -0.62 26.87 -11.47
N ASP A 146 0.66 26.53 -11.63
CA ASP A 146 1.46 26.75 -12.84
C ASP A 146 2.39 25.55 -13.14
#